data_AF-A0A6J5X230-F1
#
_entry.id   AF-A0A6J5X230-F1
#
_cell.length_a   1.000
_cell.length_b   1.000
_cell.length_c   1.000
_cell.angle_alpha   90.00
_cell.angle_beta   90.00
_cell.angle_gamma   90.00
#
_symmetry.space_group_name_H-M   'P 1'
#
loop_
_entity.id
_entity.type
_entity.pdbx_description
1 polymer ?
#
loop_
_entity_poly.entity_id
_entity_poly.type
_entity_poly.pdbx_seq_one_letter_code
_entity_poly.pdbx_strand_id
1 'polypeptide(L)'
;MGTFPARIWGRTGCSFDEAGWGKCLTCDCGGLLKCQDSGQPPCTMAEYHPTLNIDYLDISLVDGLPMEFSPTGGGCTKGIRCVADISRDCPFELRVPGACKNACLFC
;
A
#
# COMPACT_ATOMS: atom_id res chain seq x y z
N MET A 1 21.84 10.67 -9.14
CA MET A 1 21.39 9.83 -8.00
C MET A 1 20.04 9.29 -8.38
N GLY A 2 20.00 8.07 -8.91
CA GLY A 2 18.75 7.43 -9.33
C GLY A 2 17.97 7.04 -8.09
N THR A 3 16.73 7.51 -8.00
CA THR A 3 15.76 7.01 -7.04
C THR A 3 15.52 5.52 -7.31
N PHE A 4 15.49 4.70 -6.27
CA PHE A 4 15.26 3.26 -6.39
C PHE A 4 13.75 2.97 -6.43
N PRO A 5 13.33 1.78 -6.92
CA PRO A 5 11.95 1.30 -6.76
C PRO A 5 11.50 1.47 -5.31
N ALA A 6 10.36 2.12 -5.10
CA ALA A 6 9.84 2.40 -3.78
C ALA A 6 8.39 1.91 -3.66
N ARG A 7 8.02 1.47 -2.46
CA ARG A 7 6.67 1.02 -2.12
C ARG A 7 6.14 1.84 -0.94
N ILE A 8 4.89 2.27 -1.04
CA ILE A 8 4.20 3.05 -0.02
C ILE A 8 2.88 2.36 0.29
N TRP A 9 2.56 2.15 1.57
CA TRP A 9 1.33 1.48 1.98
C TRP A 9 0.80 2.02 3.31
N GLY A 10 -0.50 1.80 3.55
CA GLY A 10 -1.14 2.09 4.83
C GLY A 10 -1.11 0.89 5.78
N ARG A 11 -0.94 1.14 7.08
CA ARG A 11 -1.03 0.12 8.14
C ARG A 11 -2.14 0.48 9.12
N THR A 12 -2.91 -0.50 9.61
CA THR A 12 -3.99 -0.25 10.59
C THR A 12 -3.90 -1.15 11.81
N GLY A 13 -4.54 -0.73 12.90
CA GLY A 13 -4.57 -1.47 14.15
C GLY A 13 -3.18 -1.69 14.76
N CYS A 14 -2.28 -0.72 14.60
CA CYS A 14 -0.90 -0.84 15.04
C CYS A 14 -0.73 -0.45 16.50
N SER A 15 0.10 -1.22 17.21
CA SER A 15 0.60 -0.89 18.54
C SER A 15 2.09 -1.13 18.58
N PHE A 16 2.87 -0.15 19.05
CA PHE A 16 4.33 -0.21 19.15
C PHE A 16 4.80 0.25 20.53
N ASP A 17 5.94 -0.27 20.97
CA ASP A 17 6.67 0.19 22.15
C ASP A 17 7.61 1.37 21.82
N GLU A 18 8.30 1.89 22.85
CA GLU A 18 9.25 3.00 22.69
C GLU A 18 10.47 2.65 21.83
N ALA A 19 10.81 1.36 21.72
CA ALA A 19 11.88 0.88 20.85
C ALA A 19 11.43 0.71 19.39
N GLY A 20 10.14 0.92 19.10
CA GLY A 20 9.56 0.80 17.77
C GLY A 20 9.23 -0.64 17.36
N TRP A 21 9.14 -1.56 18.31
CA TRP A 21 8.69 -2.94 18.10
C TRP A 21 7.22 -3.08 18.46
N GLY A 22 6.50 -3.91 17.72
CA GLY A 22 5.07 -3.99 17.86
C GLY A 22 4.41 -4.86 16.81
N LYS A 23 3.16 -4.56 16.50
CA LYS A 23 2.39 -5.29 15.49
C LYS A 23 1.26 -4.43 14.93
N CYS A 24 1.02 -4.59 13.63
CA CYS A 24 -0.17 -4.08 12.95
C CYS A 24 -1.16 -5.20 12.60
N LEU A 25 -2.44 -4.86 12.51
CA LEU A 25 -3.50 -5.76 12.09
C LEU A 25 -3.48 -5.98 10.57
N THR A 26 -3.19 -4.93 9.82
CA THR A 26 -2.99 -4.98 8.37
C THR A 26 -1.63 -4.40 7.99
N CYS A 27 -0.98 -5.00 7.00
CA CYS A 27 0.30 -4.53 6.45
C CYS A 27 1.45 -4.38 7.42
N ASP A 28 1.52 -5.31 8.37
CA ASP A 28 2.67 -5.39 9.24
C ASP A 28 3.94 -5.69 8.44
N CYS A 29 5.06 -5.07 8.82
CA CYS A 29 6.35 -5.18 8.13
C CYS A 29 7.40 -5.81 9.05
N GLY A 30 7.03 -6.89 9.72
CA GLY A 30 7.90 -7.63 10.65
C GLY A 30 7.89 -7.09 12.08
N GLY A 31 6.80 -6.44 12.48
CA GLY A 31 6.62 -5.86 13.81
C GLY A 31 7.41 -4.57 14.03
N LEU A 32 7.91 -3.95 12.96
CA LEU A 32 8.73 -2.76 13.04
C LEU A 32 7.92 -1.49 12.76
N LEU A 33 8.10 -0.46 13.57
CA LEU A 33 7.58 0.88 13.25
C LEU A 33 8.26 1.43 11.99
N LYS A 34 9.57 1.22 11.86
CA LYS A 34 10.40 1.59 10.69
C LYS A 34 10.62 0.36 9.82
N CYS A 35 9.81 0.22 8.77
CA CYS A 35 9.86 -0.92 7.88
C CYS A 35 11.20 -0.99 7.13
N GLN A 36 11.80 -2.18 7.10
CA GLN A 36 12.97 -2.50 6.27
C GLN A 36 12.56 -3.24 4.99
N ASP A 37 11.40 -3.90 5.02
CA ASP A 37 10.81 -4.66 3.93
C ASP A 37 9.35 -4.27 3.70
N SER A 38 8.74 -4.84 2.65
CA SER A 38 7.35 -4.61 2.27
C SER A 38 6.36 -5.12 3.33
N GLY A 39 5.19 -4.49 3.43
CA GLY A 39 4.10 -4.95 4.30
C GLY A 39 3.53 -6.32 3.88
N GLN A 40 3.13 -7.12 4.86
CA GLN A 40 2.50 -8.42 4.65
C GLN A 40 1.03 -8.27 4.23
N PRO A 41 0.60 -8.93 3.12
CA PRO A 41 -0.79 -8.88 2.67
C PRO A 41 -1.79 -9.31 3.75
N PRO A 42 -3.02 -8.73 3.77
CA PRO A 42 -3.58 -7.82 2.76
C PRO A 42 -3.07 -6.36 2.88
N CYS A 43 -2.57 -5.78 1.77
CA CYS A 43 -2.05 -4.41 1.62
C CYS A 43 -2.25 -3.67 0.30
N THR A 44 -2.96 -2.53 0.31
CA THR A 44 -2.84 -1.57 -0.81
C THR A 44 -1.45 -0.96 -0.84
N MET A 45 -0.72 -1.18 -1.94
CA MET A 45 0.62 -0.63 -2.18
C MET A 45 0.58 0.37 -3.35
N ALA A 46 1.19 1.52 -3.17
CA ALA A 46 1.60 2.40 -4.26
C ALA A 46 3.06 2.10 -4.57
N GLU A 47 3.37 1.76 -5.82
CA GLU A 47 4.73 1.50 -6.26
C GLU A 47 5.20 2.63 -7.18
N TYR A 48 6.41 3.12 -6.92
CA TYR A 48 7.04 4.18 -7.67
C TYR A 48 8.32 3.63 -8.28
N HIS A 49 8.36 3.61 -9.61
CA HIS A 49 9.47 3.12 -10.43
C HIS A 49 10.03 4.27 -11.27
N PRO A 50 10.88 5.12 -10.67
CA PRO A 50 11.52 6.21 -11.38
C PRO A 50 12.55 5.68 -12.37
N THR A 51 12.43 6.07 -13.62
CA THR A 51 13.49 5.91 -14.62
C THR A 51 14.14 7.27 -14.91
N LEU A 52 15.31 7.27 -15.56
CA LEU A 52 16.08 8.50 -15.86
C LEU A 52 15.29 9.62 -16.55
N ASN A 53 14.20 9.30 -17.27
CA ASN A 53 13.41 10.26 -18.05
C ASN A 53 11.88 10.15 -17.88
N ILE A 54 11.38 9.11 -17.20
CA ILE A 54 9.94 8.85 -17.01
C ILE A 54 9.74 8.27 -15.62
N ASP A 55 8.89 8.92 -14.83
CA ASP A 55 8.39 8.34 -13.58
C ASP A 55 7.24 7.38 -13.91
N TYR A 56 7.45 6.08 -13.71
CA TYR A 56 6.34 5.13 -13.72
C TYR A 56 5.74 5.11 -12.33
N LEU A 57 4.50 5.60 -12.24
CA LEU A 57 3.65 5.48 -11.08
C LEU A 57 2.69 4.32 -11.36
N ASP A 58 2.74 3.28 -10.54
CA ASP A 58 1.68 2.28 -10.50
C ASP A 58 1.06 2.23 -9.09
N ILE A 59 -0.21 1.87 -9.03
CA ILE A 59 -0.82 1.41 -7.78
C ILE A 59 -1.08 -0.07 -7.99
N SER A 60 -0.27 -0.91 -7.36
CA SER A 60 -0.58 -2.33 -7.24
C SER A 60 -1.56 -2.53 -6.09
N LEU A 61 -2.80 -2.81 -6.47
CA LEU A 61 -3.85 -3.23 -5.56
C LEU A 61 -3.56 -4.66 -5.07
N VAL A 62 -2.70 -4.76 -4.05
CA VAL A 62 -2.48 -6.00 -3.30
C VAL A 62 -3.36 -6.00 -2.05
N ASP A 63 -4.68 -5.83 -2.21
CA ASP A 63 -5.67 -6.06 -1.14
C ASP A 63 -5.67 -5.11 0.04
N GLY A 64 -6.31 -3.94 0.00
CA GLY A 64 -6.34 -3.14 1.21
C GLY A 64 -7.18 -1.88 1.21
N LEU A 65 -6.68 -0.91 1.97
CA LEU A 65 -7.33 0.36 2.26
C LEU A 65 -7.46 1.24 1.01
N PRO A 66 -8.46 2.14 0.98
CA PRO A 66 -8.57 3.13 -0.08
C PRO A 66 -7.32 4.03 -0.08
N MET A 67 -6.78 4.28 -1.27
CA MET A 67 -5.57 5.07 -1.48
C MET A 67 -5.72 5.95 -2.72
N GLU A 68 -5.18 7.17 -2.62
CA GLU A 68 -4.96 8.06 -3.75
C GLU A 68 -3.47 8.40 -3.82
N PHE A 69 -2.88 8.23 -4.99
CA PHE A 69 -1.49 8.60 -5.25
C PHE A 69 -1.44 9.52 -6.47
N SER A 70 -1.20 10.80 -6.20
CA SER A 70 -1.29 11.87 -7.19
C SER A 70 -0.02 12.72 -7.18
N PRO A 71 0.53 13.07 -8.36
CA PRO A 71 1.63 14.03 -8.44
C PRO A 71 1.15 15.42 -7.98
N THR A 72 2.02 16.15 -7.26
CA THR A 72 1.72 17.50 -6.75
C THR A 72 2.44 18.62 -7.50
N GLY A 73 3.23 18.29 -8.55
CA GLY A 73 3.99 19.23 -9.36
C GLY A 73 4.50 18.61 -10.67
N GLY A 74 5.24 19.38 -11.48
CA GLY A 74 5.90 18.87 -12.70
C GLY A 74 5.00 18.71 -13.94
N GLY A 75 3.80 19.32 -13.95
CA GLY A 75 2.90 19.31 -15.11
C GLY A 75 2.11 18.01 -15.32
N CYS A 76 2.38 16.97 -14.53
CA CYS A 76 1.56 15.76 -14.49
C CYS A 76 0.36 16.00 -13.55
N THR A 77 -0.86 15.82 -14.05
CA THR A 77 -2.10 16.00 -13.28
C THR A 77 -2.91 14.71 -13.13
N LYS A 78 -2.45 13.62 -13.76
CA LYS A 78 -3.09 12.31 -13.65
C LYS A 78 -2.51 11.57 -12.44
N GLY A 79 -3.27 11.58 -11.36
CA GLY A 79 -3.08 10.66 -10.24
C GLY A 79 -3.86 9.36 -10.42
N ILE A 80 -3.52 8.36 -9.61
CA ILE A 80 -4.22 7.08 -9.53
C ILE A 80 -5.03 7.07 -8.23
N ARG A 81 -6.30 6.70 -8.32
CA ARG A 81 -7.24 6.72 -7.20
C ARG A 81 -7.92 5.37 -7.09
N CYS A 82 -7.76 4.71 -5.94
CA CYS A 82 -8.56 3.57 -5.53
C CYS A 82 -9.28 3.95 -4.23
N VAL A 83 -10.42 4.62 -4.35
CA VAL A 83 -11.19 5.14 -3.21
C VAL A 83 -12.52 4.41 -2.99
N ALA A 84 -12.77 3.34 -3.75
CA ALA A 84 -13.93 2.50 -3.52
C ALA A 84 -13.78 1.80 -2.16
N ASP A 85 -14.85 1.77 -1.38
CA ASP A 85 -14.88 0.99 -0.15
C ASP A 85 -15.07 -0.49 -0.50
N ILE A 86 -13.98 -1.14 -0.90
CA ILE A 86 -13.94 -2.56 -1.28
C ILE A 86 -14.36 -3.44 -0.08
N SER A 87 -14.34 -2.90 1.16
CA SER A 87 -14.74 -3.65 2.36
C SER A 87 -16.26 -3.90 2.45
N ARG A 88 -17.11 -3.08 1.82
CA ARG A 88 -18.58 -3.27 1.81
C ARG A 88 -19.03 -4.39 0.88
N ASP A 89 -18.41 -4.49 -0.29
CA ASP A 89 -18.75 -5.50 -1.31
C ASP A 89 -17.81 -6.72 -1.26
N CYS A 90 -17.00 -6.83 -0.21
CA CYS A 90 -16.04 -7.91 -0.03
C CYS A 90 -16.76 -9.26 0.19
N PRO A 91 -16.53 -10.28 -0.68
CA PRO A 91 -16.99 -11.64 -0.42
C PRO A 91 -16.51 -12.12 0.95
N PHE A 92 -17.35 -12.90 1.64
CA PHE A 92 -17.05 -13.34 3.01
C PHE A 92 -15.70 -14.10 3.10
N GLU A 93 -15.36 -14.89 2.09
CA GLU A 93 -14.08 -15.64 2.06
C GLU A 93 -12.84 -14.75 1.97
N LEU A 94 -13.00 -13.51 1.51
CA LEU A 94 -11.91 -12.57 1.26
C LEU A 94 -11.82 -11.47 2.33
N ARG A 95 -12.78 -11.41 3.25
CA ARG A 95 -12.87 -10.32 4.22
C ARG A 95 -11.86 -10.49 5.34
N VAL A 96 -11.15 -9.40 5.67
CA VAL A 96 -10.35 -9.29 6.89
C VAL A 96 -10.81 -8.08 7.72
N PRO A 97 -10.49 -8.01 9.02
CA PRO A 97 -10.79 -6.83 9.82
C PRO A 97 -10.23 -5.54 9.20
N GLY A 98 -11.10 -4.67 8.69
CA GLY A 98 -10.73 -3.37 8.11
C GLY A 98 -10.22 -3.40 6.66
N ALA A 99 -10.21 -4.55 5.97
CA ALA A 99 -9.78 -4.64 4.58
C ALA A 99 -10.44 -5.83 3.83
N CYS A 100 -10.23 -5.90 2.52
CA CYS A 100 -10.70 -6.98 1.66
C CYS A 100 -9.54 -7.56 0.86
N LYS A 101 -9.43 -8.89 0.85
CA LYS A 101 -8.58 -9.64 -0.08
C LYS A 101 -9.20 -9.60 -1.48
N ASN A 102 -8.40 -9.55 -2.53
CA ASN A 102 -8.83 -9.64 -3.91
C ASN A 102 -8.20 -10.88 -4.56
N ALA A 103 -8.67 -11.20 -5.77
CA ALA A 103 -8.20 -12.33 -6.58
C ALA A 103 -7.14 -11.93 -7.63
N CYS A 104 -6.66 -10.69 -7.66
CA CYS A 104 -5.51 -10.23 -8.43
C CYS A 104 -4.20 -10.68 -7.77
N LEU A 105 -4.03 -11.99 -7.62
CA LEU A 105 -2.69 -12.58 -7.67
C LEU A 105 -2.29 -12.66 -9.15
N PHE A 106 -1.43 -11.72 -9.55
CA PHE A 106 -0.67 -11.69 -10.80
C PHE A 106 -1.45 -11.55 -12.12
N CYS A 107 -1.02 -10.61 -12.95
CA CYS A 107 -0.80 -10.87 -14.36
C CYS A 107 0.72 -10.89 -14.59
#